data_AF-A0A3D2FVC5-F1
#
_entry.id   AF-A0A3D2FVC5-F1
#
_cell.length_a   1.000
_cell.length_b   1.000
_cell.length_c   1.000
_cell.angle_alpha   90.00
_cell.angle_beta   90.00
_cell.angle_gamma   90.00
#
_symmetry.space_group_name_H-M   'P 1'
#
loop_
_entity.id
_entity.type
_entity.pdbx_description
1 polymer ?
#
loop_
_entity_poly.entity_id
_entity_poly.type
_entity_poly.pdbx_seq_one_letter_code
_entity_poly.pdbx_strand_id
1 'polypeptide(L)' 'ASLVAMRVRGKHKPTYTPNMDCGDHIIVINAEKVKLTGNKRSQKTYYWHTGYP' A
#
# COMPACT_ATOMS: atom_id res chain seq x y z
N ALA A 1 -4.05 2.03 2.95
CA ALA A 1 -3.06 1.04 2.48
C ALA A 1 -3.07 -0.26 3.30
N SER A 2 -3.29 -0.19 4.62
CA SER A 2 -3.13 -1.33 5.54
C SER A 2 -3.91 -2.60 5.17
N LEU A 3 -5.16 -2.47 4.68
CA LEU A 3 -5.99 -3.62 4.27
C LEU A 3 -5.49 -4.33 3.01
N VAL A 4 -4.97 -3.59 2.03
CA VAL A 4 -4.37 -4.16 0.81
C VAL A 4 -3.08 -4.88 1.18
N ALA A 5 -2.22 -4.23 1.98
CA ALA A 5 -0.98 -4.83 2.46
C ALA A 5 -1.20 -6.11 3.28
N MET A 6 -2.26 -6.18 4.10
CA MET A 6 -2.61 -7.40 4.84
C MET A 6 -3.04 -8.55 3.92
N ARG A 7 -3.73 -8.25 2.82
CA ARG A 7 -4.17 -9.26 1.85
C ARG A 7 -3.02 -9.74 0.97
N VAL A 8 -2.19 -8.82 0.46
CA VAL A 8 -0.97 -9.18 -0.28
C VAL A 8 -0.03 -10.01 0.60
N ARG A 9 0.05 -9.75 1.91
CA ARG A 9 0.85 -10.58 2.81
C ARG A 9 0.17 -11.88 3.25
N GLY A 10 -1.10 -12.11 2.90
CA GLY A 10 -1.85 -13.30 3.34
C GLY A 10 -2.22 -13.33 4.82
N LYS A 11 -2.06 -12.24 5.60
CA LYS A 11 -2.32 -12.17 7.05
C LYS A 11 -3.75 -12.48 7.48
N HIS A 12 -4.68 -12.48 6.52
CA HIS A 12 -6.09 -12.81 6.76
C HIS A 12 -6.37 -14.31 6.62
N LYS A 13 -5.41 -15.09 6.09
CA LYS A 13 -5.54 -16.55 5.94
C LYS A 13 -4.99 -17.25 7.18
N PRO A 14 -5.61 -18.35 7.63
CA PRO A 14 -5.10 -19.15 8.74
C PRO A 14 -3.76 -19.85 8.40
N THR A 15 -3.44 -19.97 7.10
CA THR A 15 -2.18 -20.53 6.59
C THR A 15 -1.04 -19.49 6.46
N TYR A 16 -1.18 -18.35 7.12
CA TYR A 16 -0.18 -17.29 7.07
C TYR A 16 1.13 -17.73 7.75
N THR A 17 2.22 -17.67 6.99
CA THR A 17 3.56 -17.88 7.52
C THR A 17 4.44 -16.67 7.18
N PRO A 18 5.10 -16.01 8.14
CA PRO A 18 5.83 -14.76 7.89
C PRO A 18 6.98 -14.86 6.87
N ASN A 19 7.58 -16.05 6.70
CA ASN A 19 8.71 -16.29 5.80
C ASN A 19 8.28 -16.70 4.39
N MET A 20 6.98 -16.90 4.14
CA MET A 20 6.44 -17.39 2.87
C MET A 20 5.40 -16.41 2.34
N ASP A 21 5.42 -16.14 1.04
CA ASP A 21 4.38 -15.33 0.41
C ASP A 21 3.12 -16.15 0.16
N CYS A 22 2.21 -16.13 1.12
CA CYS A 22 0.89 -16.77 1.04
C CYS A 22 -0.22 -15.78 0.60
N GLY A 23 0.17 -14.68 -0.03
CA GLY A 23 -0.68 -13.59 -0.46
C GLY A 23 -1.76 -13.92 -1.49
N ASP A 24 -2.53 -12.89 -1.83
CA ASP A 24 -3.39 -12.87 -3.01
C ASP A 24 -2.93 -11.77 -3.97
N HIS A 25 -3.13 -11.99 -5.27
CA HIS A 25 -2.95 -10.94 -6.27
C HIS A 25 -4.12 -9.96 -6.23
N ILE A 26 -3.80 -8.66 -6.10
CA ILE A 26 -4.80 -7.60 -5.97
C ILE A 26 -4.60 -6.58 -7.10
N ILE A 27 -5.65 -6.34 -7.87
CA ILE A 27 -5.70 -5.31 -8.90
C ILE A 27 -6.45 -4.10 -8.33
N VAL A 28 -5.83 -2.93 -8.35
CA VAL A 28 -6.45 -1.67 -7.93
C VAL A 28 -6.85 -0.88 -9.16
N ILE A 29 -8.16 -0.68 -9.35
CA ILE A 29 -8.72 0.15 -10.42
C ILE A 29 -8.99 1.57 -9.91
N ASN A 30 -9.00 2.56 -10.82
CA ASN A 30 -9.33 3.96 -10.53
C ASN A 30 -8.50 4.60 -9.39
N ALA A 31 -7.20 4.29 -9.34
CA ALA A 31 -6.30 4.78 -8.29
C ALA A 31 -6.24 6.32 -8.19
N GLU A 32 -6.53 7.03 -9.28
CA GLU A 32 -6.59 8.50 -9.32
C GLU A 32 -7.66 9.10 -8.40
N LYS A 33 -8.76 8.37 -8.13
CA LYS A 33 -9.93 8.87 -7.39
C LYS A 33 -9.84 8.60 -5.88
N VAL A 34 -8.65 8.25 -5.38
CA VAL A 34 -8.46 7.94 -3.96
C VAL A 34 -8.74 9.16 -3.07
N LYS A 35 -9.64 8.99 -2.10
CA LYS A 35 -10.01 10.05 -1.16
C LYS A 35 -8.90 10.27 -0.14
N LEU A 36 -8.38 11.49 -0.08
CA LEU A 36 -7.51 11.96 0.99
C LEU A 36 -8.32 12.86 1.94
N THR A 37 -8.07 12.75 3.25
CA THR A 37 -8.76 13.58 4.25
C THR A 37 -8.06 14.93 4.44
N GLY A 38 -8.83 16.00 4.67
CA GLY A 38 -8.31 17.36 4.88
C GLY A 38 -7.55 17.92 3.66
N ASN A 39 -6.59 18.82 3.91
CA ASN A 39 -5.79 19.47 2.86
C ASN A 39 -4.58 18.63 2.39
N LYS A 40 -4.55 17.33 2.71
CA LYS A 40 -3.44 16.43 2.33
C LYS A 40 -3.24 16.33 0.83
N ARG A 41 -4.26 16.64 0.01
CA ARG A 41 -4.12 16.61 -1.45
C ARG A 41 -3.15 17.68 -1.95
N SER A 42 -3.15 18.87 -1.34
CA SER A 42 -2.29 19.99 -1.73
C SER A 42 -1.02 20.09 -0.88
N GLN A 43 -1.08 19.71 0.40
CA GLN A 43 0.02 19.92 1.35
C GLN A 43 0.98 18.73 1.50
N LYS A 44 0.64 17.55 0.95
CA LYS A 44 1.48 16.36 1.10
C LYS A 44 2.59 16.35 0.05
N THR A 45 3.76 16.83 0.43
CA THR A 45 4.99 16.70 -0.36
C THR A 45 5.58 15.31 -0.19
N TYR A 46 5.91 14.65 -1.31
CA TYR A 46 6.65 13.38 -1.32
C TYR A 46 8.12 13.68 -1.60
N TYR A 47 8.94 13.61 -0.57
CA TYR A 47 10.38 13.79 -0.70
C TYR A 47 11.02 12.46 -1.12
N TRP A 48 11.92 12.52 -2.11
CA TRP A 48 12.85 11.44 -2.41
C TRP A 48 14.23 12.06 -2.63
N HIS A 49 15.27 11.31 -2.28
CA HIS A 49 16.65 11.71 -2.52
C HIS A 49 17.24 10.77 -3.57
N THR A 50 17.87 11.33 -4.61
CA THR A 50 18.44 10.57 -5.73
C THR A 50 19.75 9.87 -5.37
N GLY A 51 20.38 10.25 -4.25
CA GLY A 51 21.67 9.70 -3.79
C GLY A 51 22.89 10.47 -4.27
N TYR A 52 22.71 11.50 -5.10
CA TYR A 52 23.76 12.36 -5.61
C TYR A 52 23.52 13.81 -5.17
N PRO A 53 24.57 14.52 -4.69
CA PRO A 53 24.46 15.93 -4.33
C PRO A 53 24.26 16.85 -5.54
#